data_AF-A0A402AB79-F1
#
_entry.id   AF-A0A402AB79-F1
#
_cell.length_a   1.000
_cell.length_b   1.000
_cell.length_c   1.000
_cell.angle_alpha   90.00
_cell.angle_beta   90.00
_cell.angle_gamma   90.00
#
_symmetry.space_group_name_H-M   'P 1'
#
loop_
_entity.id
_entity.type
_entity.pdbx_description
1 polymer ?
#
loop_
_entity_poly.entity_id
_entity_poly.type
_entity_poly.pdbx_seq_one_letter_code
_entity_poly.pdbx_strand_id
1 'polypeptide(L)'
;MPDLWIADIPEDVFGSLQTLARSAKVAEEVWMREYIIASLRVICPIPQESYVLHCKGKQGSSGMISRRYKEPILQTKARLVSPRQEEAFEKAAELVRRNRIGDRELAIQVLQTVFDEVIEDLG
;
A
#
# COMPACT_ATOMS: atom_id res chain seq x y z
N MET A 1 9.94 13.04 -6.83
CA MET A 1 10.04 11.69 -6.24
C MET A 1 11.01 11.77 -5.08
N PRO A 2 10.79 11.06 -3.97
CA PRO A 2 11.76 11.01 -2.89
C PRO A 2 13.01 10.23 -3.34
N ASP A 3 14.17 10.70 -2.92
CA ASP A 3 15.44 10.01 -3.13
C ASP A 3 15.57 8.86 -2.12
N LEU A 4 15.99 7.68 -2.58
CA LEU A 4 16.22 6.50 -1.75
C LEU A 4 17.72 6.21 -1.75
N TRP A 5 18.30 6.17 -0.55
CA TRP A 5 19.69 5.79 -0.37
C TRP A 5 19.75 4.34 0.11
N ILE A 6 20.43 3.47 -0.65
CA ILE A 6 20.62 2.05 -0.32
C ILE A 6 22.08 1.88 0.07
N ALA A 7 22.31 1.66 1.36
CA ALA A 7 23.64 1.42 1.93
C ALA A 7 24.01 -0.06 1.85
N ASP A 8 25.30 -0.35 2.05
CA ASP A 8 25.80 -1.69 2.36
C ASP A 8 25.44 -2.77 1.33
N ILE A 9 25.34 -2.40 0.05
CA ILE A 9 25.19 -3.35 -1.05
C ILE A 9 26.51 -4.13 -1.17
N PRO A 10 26.51 -5.47 -1.09
CA PRO A 10 27.70 -6.27 -1.32
C PRO A 10 28.36 -5.94 -2.67
N GLU A 11 29.69 -5.85 -2.69
CA GLU A 11 30.44 -5.35 -3.86
C GLU A 11 30.22 -6.20 -5.11
N ASP A 12 30.07 -7.52 -4.95
CA ASP A 12 29.76 -8.47 -6.00
C ASP A 12 28.35 -8.27 -6.59
N VAL A 13 27.38 -7.99 -5.72
CA VAL A 13 26.00 -7.64 -6.11
C VAL A 13 25.99 -6.32 -6.85
N PHE A 14 26.67 -5.30 -6.31
CA PHE A 14 26.76 -3.98 -6.93
C PHE A 14 27.42 -4.05 -8.31
N GLY A 15 28.56 -4.73 -8.43
CA GLY A 15 29.26 -4.92 -9.71
C GLY A 15 28.40 -5.66 -10.75
N SER A 16 27.59 -6.63 -10.30
CA SER A 16 26.63 -7.33 -11.17
C SER A 16 25.53 -6.40 -11.67
N LEU A 17 24.95 -5.58 -10.79
CA LEU A 17 23.93 -4.58 -11.15
C LEU A 17 24.47 -3.54 -12.13
N GLN A 18 25.70 -3.05 -11.93
CA GLN A 18 26.35 -2.12 -12.85
C GLN A 18 26.58 -2.72 -14.22
N THR A 19 26.99 -3.99 -14.28
CA THR A 19 27.22 -4.71 -15.54
C THR A 19 25.92 -4.84 -16.33
N LEU A 20 24.82 -5.18 -15.64
CA LEU A 20 23.49 -5.26 -16.25
C LEU A 20 23.02 -3.88 -16.72
N ALA A 21 23.21 -2.82 -15.93
CA ALA A 21 22.86 -1.45 -16.32
C ALA A 21 23.61 -0.99 -17.59
N ARG A 22 24.92 -1.25 -17.67
CA ARG A 22 25.75 -0.92 -18.84
C ARG A 22 25.25 -1.63 -20.11
N SER A 23 24.80 -2.87 -19.99
CA SER A 23 24.28 -3.64 -21.13
C SER A 23 23.00 -3.03 -21.72
N ALA A 24 22.21 -2.33 -20.92
CA ALA A 24 20.94 -1.75 -21.30
C ALA A 24 21.04 -0.38 -22.01
N LYS A 25 22.25 0.19 -22.12
CA LYS A 25 22.52 1.49 -22.79
C LYS A 25 21.67 2.67 -22.26
N VAL A 26 21.33 2.63 -20.98
CA VAL A 26 20.64 3.70 -20.25
C VAL A 26 21.49 4.14 -19.06
N ALA A 27 21.22 5.31 -18.50
CA ALA A 27 21.91 5.76 -17.29
C ALA A 27 21.70 4.76 -16.14
N GLU A 28 22.75 4.50 -15.36
CA GLU A 28 22.77 3.49 -14.30
C GLU A 28 21.65 3.68 -13.27
N GLU A 29 21.45 4.91 -12.81
CA GLU A 29 20.38 5.26 -11.87
C GLU A 29 18.97 4.98 -12.43
N VAL A 30 18.76 5.26 -13.72
CA VAL A 30 17.47 5.02 -14.38
C VAL A 30 17.23 3.52 -14.48
N TRP A 31 18.25 2.75 -14.85
CA TRP A 31 18.15 1.29 -14.93
C TRP A 31 17.89 0.65 -13.57
N MET A 32 18.64 1.05 -12.53
CA MET A 32 18.46 0.52 -11.18
C MET A 32 17.06 0.84 -10.63
N ARG A 33 16.55 2.04 -10.90
CA ARG A 33 15.17 2.43 -10.54
C ARG A 33 14.15 1.48 -11.17
N GLU A 34 14.23 1.28 -12.49
CA GLU A 34 13.30 0.41 -13.21
C GLU A 34 13.44 -1.05 -12.77
N TYR A 35 14.66 -1.53 -12.50
CA TYR A 35 14.91 -2.86 -11.98
C TYR A 35 14.30 -3.09 -10.59
N ILE A 36 14.42 -2.12 -9.68
CA ILE A 36 13.79 -2.17 -8.36
C ILE A 36 12.27 -2.15 -8.51
N ILE A 37 11.70 -1.28 -9.34
CA ILE A 37 10.25 -1.22 -9.59
C ILE A 37 9.76 -2.55 -10.17
N ALA A 38 10.46 -3.12 -11.14
CA ALA A 38 10.11 -4.40 -11.75
C ALA A 38 10.21 -5.55 -10.75
N SER A 39 11.27 -5.59 -9.94
CA SER A 39 11.48 -6.60 -8.90
C SER A 39 10.41 -6.49 -7.82
N LEU A 40 10.04 -5.28 -7.40
CA LEU A 40 8.93 -5.03 -6.49
C LEU A 40 7.60 -5.46 -7.08
N ARG A 41 7.37 -5.36 -8.40
CA ARG A 41 6.15 -5.89 -9.02
C ARG A 41 6.08 -7.42 -9.01
N VAL A 42 7.24 -8.09 -9.03
CA VAL A 42 7.35 -9.55 -8.96
C VAL A 42 7.24 -10.06 -7.51
N ILE A 43 7.85 -9.35 -6.56
CA ILE A 43 7.92 -9.71 -5.13
C ILE A 43 6.70 -9.20 -4.35
N CYS A 44 6.19 -8.04 -4.71
CA CYS A 44 4.95 -7.45 -4.21
C CYS A 44 3.91 -7.45 -5.35
N PRO A 45 3.42 -8.62 -5.78
CA PRO A 45 2.25 -8.64 -6.65
C PRO A 45 1.16 -7.83 -5.93
N ILE A 46 0.45 -6.97 -6.67
CA ILE A 46 -0.79 -6.33 -6.26
C ILE A 46 -1.49 -7.23 -5.24
N PRO A 47 -1.72 -6.79 -3.98
CA PRO A 47 -2.08 -7.70 -2.89
C PRO A 47 -3.16 -8.65 -3.36
N GLN A 48 -2.93 -9.95 -3.41
CA GLN A 48 -3.94 -10.93 -3.84
C GLN A 48 -4.81 -11.39 -2.67
N GLU A 49 -4.59 -10.83 -1.48
CA GLU A 49 -5.18 -11.30 -0.23
C GLU A 49 -6.51 -10.61 0.05
N SER A 50 -7.54 -11.41 0.32
CA SER A 50 -8.78 -10.86 0.84
C SER A 50 -8.55 -10.41 2.29
N TYR A 51 -9.02 -9.23 2.63
CA TYR A 51 -8.90 -8.70 3.98
C TYR A 51 -10.04 -7.76 4.29
N VAL A 52 -10.27 -7.53 5.58
CA VAL A 52 -11.28 -6.61 6.08
C VAL A 52 -10.62 -5.65 7.05
N LEU A 53 -10.78 -4.35 6.80
CA LEU A 53 -10.41 -3.31 7.74
C LEU A 53 -11.63 -2.94 8.57
N HIS A 54 -11.54 -3.18 9.87
CA HIS A 54 -12.50 -2.77 10.87
C HIS A 54 -11.97 -1.53 11.58
N CYS A 55 -12.75 -0.45 11.61
CA CYS A 55 -12.41 0.74 12.39
C CYS A 55 -13.49 1.04 13.43
N LYS A 56 -13.07 1.46 14.62
CA LYS A 56 -13.94 1.89 15.71
C LYS A 56 -13.41 3.18 16.31
N GLY A 57 -14.31 4.11 16.60
CA GLY A 57 -13.98 5.36 17.28
C GLY A 57 -14.94 5.63 18.44
N LYS A 58 -14.74 6.77 19.08
CA LYS A 58 -15.57 7.24 20.19
C LYS A 58 -17.05 7.30 19.83
N GLN A 59 -17.91 7.19 20.85
CA GLN A 59 -19.37 7.31 20.72
C GLN A 59 -20.04 6.26 19.80
N GLY A 60 -19.39 5.10 19.60
CA GLY A 60 -19.96 4.01 18.79
C GLY A 60 -19.76 4.19 17.28
N SER A 61 -18.94 5.16 16.87
CA SER A 61 -18.52 5.31 15.47
C SER A 61 -17.79 4.03 15.02
N SER A 62 -18.19 3.48 13.88
CA SER A 62 -17.58 2.25 13.35
C SER A 62 -17.69 2.17 11.84
N GLY A 63 -16.79 1.43 11.21
CA GLY A 63 -16.78 1.24 9.76
C GLY A 63 -16.09 -0.07 9.37
N MET A 64 -16.42 -0.56 8.18
CA MET A 64 -15.85 -1.79 7.62
C MET A 64 -15.57 -1.64 6.13
N ILE A 65 -14.32 -1.88 5.74
CA ILE A 65 -13.89 -1.90 4.33
C ILE A 65 -13.44 -3.32 4.03
N SER A 66 -14.22 -4.05 3.22
CA SER A 66 -13.86 -5.39 2.80
C SER A 66 -13.28 -5.38 1.39
N ARG A 67 -12.09 -5.92 1.27
CA ARG A 67 -11.47 -6.26 -0.01
C ARG A 67 -11.54 -7.76 -0.20
N ARG A 68 -12.07 -8.18 -1.34
CA ARG A 68 -12.01 -9.57 -1.79
C ARG A 68 -11.23 -9.67 -3.07
N TYR A 69 -10.37 -10.68 -3.17
CA TYR A 69 -9.58 -10.90 -4.37
C TYR A 69 -10.49 -11.19 -5.58
N LYS A 70 -10.27 -10.46 -6.69
CA LYS A 70 -11.07 -10.51 -7.93
C LYS A 70 -12.55 -10.10 -7.82
N GLU A 71 -13.00 -9.63 -6.66
CA GLU A 71 -14.35 -9.10 -6.47
C GLU A 71 -14.30 -7.56 -6.32
N PRO A 72 -15.37 -6.85 -6.70
CA PRO A 72 -15.50 -5.44 -6.37
C PRO A 72 -15.49 -5.24 -4.86
N ILE A 73 -14.94 -4.10 -4.41
CA ILE A 73 -14.91 -3.76 -2.98
C ILE A 73 -16.32 -3.67 -2.43
N LEU A 74 -16.54 -4.42 -1.35
CA LEU A 74 -17.74 -4.33 -0.54
C LEU A 74 -17.45 -3.33 0.58
N GLN A 75 -17.77 -2.05 0.32
CA GLN A 75 -17.80 -1.03 1.36
C GLN A 75 -19.10 -1.21 2.15
N THR A 76 -19.00 -1.50 3.44
CA THR A 76 -20.17 -1.51 4.33
C THR A 76 -20.17 -0.21 5.13
N LYS A 77 -21.29 0.51 5.00
CA LYS A 77 -21.48 1.88 5.50
C LYS A 77 -20.88 2.08 6.90
N ALA A 78 -20.07 3.13 7.03
CA ALA A 78 -19.68 3.66 8.32
C ALA A 78 -20.96 4.09 9.09
N ARG A 79 -21.04 3.75 10.37
CA ARG A 79 -22.15 4.10 11.27
C ARG A 79 -21.67 5.12 12.28
N LEU A 80 -22.51 6.14 12.53
CA LEU A 80 -22.30 7.15 13.56
C LEU A 80 -20.94 7.87 13.44
N VAL A 81 -20.45 8.11 12.22
CA VAL A 81 -19.18 8.78 11.96
C VAL A 81 -19.34 10.30 11.88
N SER A 82 -18.38 11.02 12.43
CA SER A 82 -18.25 12.47 12.20
C SER A 82 -17.84 12.76 10.74
N PRO A 83 -18.05 13.98 10.22
CA PRO A 83 -17.66 14.33 8.84
C PRO A 83 -16.18 14.05 8.52
N ARG A 84 -15.29 14.28 9.50
CA ARG A 84 -13.85 13.99 9.37
C ARG A 84 -13.56 12.49 9.29
N GLN A 85 -14.31 11.68 10.03
CA GLN A 85 -14.20 10.22 9.97
C GLN A 85 -14.78 9.66 8.67
N GLU A 86 -15.86 10.25 8.17
CA GLU A 86 -16.45 9.90 6.88
C GLU A 86 -15.48 10.18 5.72
N GLU A 87 -14.86 11.36 5.67
CA GLU A 87 -13.86 11.71 4.66
C GLU A 87 -12.65 10.76 4.67
N ALA A 88 -12.12 10.44 5.87
CA ALA A 88 -11.03 9.49 6.01
C ALA A 88 -11.44 8.08 5.56
N PHE A 89 -12.68 7.67 5.86
CA PHE A 89 -13.21 6.37 5.48
C PHE A 89 -13.38 6.25 3.96
N GLU A 90 -13.87 7.29 3.29
CA GLU A 90 -13.94 7.34 1.82
C GLU A 90 -12.57 7.30 1.18
N LYS A 91 -11.61 8.07 1.71
CA LYS A 91 -10.23 8.10 1.22
C LYS A 91 -9.54 6.73 1.38
N ALA A 92 -9.73 6.08 2.53
CA ALA A 92 -9.23 4.73 2.76
C ALA A 92 -9.88 3.71 1.80
N ALA A 93 -11.19 3.81 1.57
CA ALA A 93 -11.90 2.94 0.63
C ALA A 93 -11.38 3.10 -0.81
N GLU A 94 -11.05 4.31 -1.24
CA GLU A 94 -10.46 4.57 -2.56
C GLU A 94 -9.04 3.99 -2.69
N LEU A 95 -8.22 4.07 -1.64
CA LEU A 95 -6.90 3.44 -1.61
C LEU A 95 -7.02 1.91 -1.74
N VAL A 96 -7.90 1.30 -0.95
CA VAL A 96 -8.18 -0.14 -1.04
C VAL A 96 -8.69 -0.52 -2.45
N ARG A 97 -9.48 0.36 -3.09
CA ARG A 97 -10.00 0.19 -4.47
C ARG A 97 -8.92 0.22 -5.51
N ARG A 98 -8.03 1.19 -5.39
CA ARG A 98 -6.89 1.36 -6.28
C ARG A 98 -5.91 0.20 -6.16
N ASN A 99 -5.74 -0.34 -4.95
CA ASN A 99 -4.98 -1.55 -4.64
C ASN A 99 -3.57 -1.58 -5.25
N ARG A 100 -2.89 -0.42 -5.31
CA ARG A 100 -1.47 -0.35 -5.67
C ARG A 100 -0.62 -0.74 -4.47
N ILE A 101 0.66 -0.99 -4.74
CA ILE A 101 1.66 -1.23 -3.70
C ILE A 101 1.64 -0.07 -2.71
N GLY A 102 1.51 -0.37 -1.42
CA GLY A 102 1.45 0.61 -0.33
C GLY A 102 0.05 1.16 -0.01
N ASP A 103 -0.96 0.90 -0.84
CA ASP A 103 -2.31 1.46 -0.64
C ASP A 103 -3.00 0.91 0.60
N ARG A 104 -2.75 -0.36 0.92
CA ARG A 104 -3.26 -1.01 2.13
C ARG A 104 -2.73 -0.32 3.38
N GLU A 105 -1.42 -0.12 3.45
CA GLU A 105 -0.74 0.52 4.59
C GLU A 105 -1.18 1.98 4.72
N LEU A 106 -1.31 2.69 3.59
CA LEU A 106 -1.83 4.06 3.57
C LEU A 106 -3.30 4.13 4.01
N ALA A 107 -4.14 3.17 3.63
CA ALA A 107 -5.53 3.11 4.05
C ALA A 107 -5.64 2.92 5.58
N ILE A 108 -4.83 2.01 6.15
CA ILE A 108 -4.75 1.80 7.60
C ILE A 108 -4.31 3.09 8.31
N GLN A 109 -3.25 3.75 7.82
CA GLN A 109 -2.76 5.00 8.39
C GLN A 109 -3.84 6.09 8.38
N VAL A 110 -4.54 6.27 7.25
CA VAL A 110 -5.62 7.25 7.13
C VAL A 110 -6.71 7.00 8.18
N LEU A 111 -7.13 5.74 8.36
CA LEU A 111 -8.14 5.39 9.37
C LEU A 111 -7.64 5.64 10.80
N GLN A 112 -6.39 5.27 11.11
CA GLN A 112 -5.79 5.46 12.43
C GLN A 112 -5.65 6.94 12.84
N THR A 113 -5.71 7.88 11.89
CA THR A 113 -5.69 9.31 12.24
C THR A 113 -6.99 9.82 12.88
N VAL A 114 -8.10 9.09 12.75
CA VAL A 114 -9.44 9.55 13.15
C VAL A 114 -10.26 8.51 13.92
N PHE A 115 -9.87 7.25 13.88
CA PHE A 115 -10.46 6.15 14.66
C PHE A 115 -9.50 5.73 15.77
N ASP A 116 -10.05 5.34 16.92
CA ASP A 116 -9.24 4.92 18.07
C ASP A 116 -8.65 3.52 17.87
N GLU A 117 -9.37 2.65 17.16
CA GLU A 117 -8.98 1.27 16.89
C GLU A 117 -9.17 0.97 15.39
N VAL A 118 -8.14 0.40 14.77
CA VAL A 118 -8.19 -0.11 13.39
C VAL A 118 -7.58 -1.51 13.41
N ILE A 119 -8.40 -2.52 13.10
CA ILE A 119 -8.03 -3.93 13.05
C ILE A 119 -8.10 -4.38 11.60
N GLU A 120 -7.12 -5.17 11.20
CA GLU A 120 -7.18 -5.92 9.97
C GLU A 120 -7.40 -7.40 10.26
N ASP A 121 -8.44 -7.95 9.63
CA ASP A 121 -8.69 -9.38 9.63
C ASP A 121 -8.40 -9.94 8.22
N LEU A 122 -7.58 -10.99 8.18
CA LEU A 122 -7.30 -11.74 6.95
C LEU A 122 -8.45 -12.72 6.69
N GLY A 123 -9.00 -12.67 5.47
CA GLY A 123 -10.17 -13.45 5.05
C GLY A 123 -9.84 -14.64 4.16
#